data_AF-A0A2H6EDX9-F1
#
_entry.id   AF-A0A2H6EDX9-F1
#
_cell.length_a   1.000
_cell.length_b   1.000
_cell.length_c   1.000
_cell.angle_alpha   90.00
_cell.angle_beta   90.00
_cell.angle_gamma   90.00
#
_symmetry.space_group_name_H-M   'P 1'
#
loop_
_entity.id
_entity.type
_entity.pdbx_description
1 polymer ?
#
loop_
_entity_poly.entity_id
_entity_poly.type
_entity_poly.pdbx_seq_one_letter_code
_entity_poly.pdbx_strand_id
1 'polypeptide(L)'
;MTLDENAEVVTAQDYYPFGEILRSYSLGGLNGKYKFTEKERDTETNYDYFSARFYDSKHGRWYSSGYGTLKTTPQRARLYFELAKDEKSC
;
A
#
# COMPACT_ATOMS: atom_id res chain seq x y z
N MET A 1 5.75 -13.46 -6.32
CA MET A 1 6.37 -13.50 -7.66
C MET A 1 5.31 -13.82 -8.69
N THR A 2 5.41 -13.31 -9.90
CA THR A 2 4.51 -13.64 -11.02
C THR A 2 5.34 -14.12 -12.19
N LEU A 3 4.85 -15.17 -12.85
CA LEU A 3 5.48 -15.78 -14.03
C LEU A 3 4.66 -15.43 -15.27
N ASP A 4 5.30 -15.38 -16.44
CA ASP A 4 4.60 -15.35 -17.73
C ASP A 4 4.22 -16.76 -18.21
N GLU A 5 3.67 -16.84 -19.42
CA GLU A 5 3.31 -18.11 -20.08
C GLU A 5 4.52 -19.01 -20.41
N ASN A 6 5.73 -18.44 -20.45
CA ASN A 6 6.98 -19.15 -20.71
C ASN A 6 7.73 -19.52 -19.42
N ALA A 7 7.10 -19.32 -18.25
CA ALA A 7 7.67 -19.50 -16.93
C ALA A 7 8.87 -18.57 -16.61
N GLU A 8 9.00 -17.45 -17.31
CA GLU A 8 9.94 -16.40 -16.95
C GLU A 8 9.41 -15.55 -15.79
N VAL A 9 10.32 -15.09 -14.93
CA VAL A 9 9.97 -14.25 -13.78
C VAL A 9 9.67 -12.84 -14.28
N VAL A 10 8.40 -12.46 -14.33
CA VAL A 10 7.99 -11.10 -14.71
C VAL A 10 8.11 -10.14 -13.54
N THR A 11 7.69 -10.57 -12.35
CA THR A 11 7.80 -9.76 -11.14
C THR A 11 8.21 -10.61 -9.94
N ALA A 12 9.10 -10.07 -9.11
CA ALA A 12 9.46 -10.66 -7.82
C ALA A 12 9.76 -9.53 -6.84
N GLN A 13 9.28 -9.68 -5.60
CA GLN A 13 9.48 -8.66 -4.57
C GLN A 13 9.81 -9.35 -3.25
N ASP A 14 10.89 -8.89 -2.65
CA ASP A 14 11.34 -9.31 -1.33
C ASP A 14 10.98 -8.21 -0.33
N TYR A 15 10.47 -8.61 0.83
CA TYR A 15 10.05 -7.69 1.89
C TYR A 15 10.87 -7.90 3.17
N TYR A 16 11.13 -6.82 3.88
CA TYR A 16 11.52 -6.86 5.29
C TYR A 16 10.36 -7.40 6.14
N PRO A 17 10.63 -7.84 7.39
CA PRO A 17 9.59 -8.37 8.28
C PRO A 17 8.38 -7.45 8.48
N PHE A 18 8.60 -6.13 8.37
CA PHE A 18 7.55 -5.11 8.53
C PHE A 18 6.92 -4.66 7.20
N GLY A 19 7.31 -5.22 6.07
CA GLY A 19 6.69 -4.97 4.77
C GLY A 19 7.35 -3.91 3.90
N GLU A 20 8.45 -3.31 4.34
CA GLU A 20 9.30 -2.48 3.47
C GLU A 20 9.89 -3.33 2.34
N ILE A 21 9.95 -2.78 1.13
CA ILE A 21 10.49 -3.49 -0.02
C ILE A 21 12.02 -3.53 0.11
N LEU A 22 12.58 -4.72 0.29
CA LEU A 22 14.02 -4.96 0.29
C LEU A 22 14.54 -4.90 -1.15
N ARG A 23 13.91 -5.68 -2.03
CA ARG A 23 14.27 -5.77 -3.45
C ARG A 23 13.00 -5.88 -4.28
N SER A 24 12.99 -5.19 -5.40
CA SER A 24 11.92 -5.30 -6.39
C SER A 24 12.51 -5.60 -7.75
N TYR A 25 12.01 -6.65 -8.36
CA TYR A 25 12.29 -7.05 -9.73
C TYR A 25 11.00 -6.94 -10.52
N SER A 26 11.02 -6.18 -11.62
CA SER A 26 9.89 -6.04 -12.53
C SER A 26 10.43 -5.86 -13.95
N LEU A 27 10.13 -6.83 -14.80
CA LEU A 27 10.34 -6.72 -16.24
C LEU A 27 9.10 -6.05 -16.85
N GLY A 28 9.30 -4.96 -17.59
CA GLY A 28 8.23 -4.26 -18.31
C GLY A 28 7.40 -3.26 -17.50
N GLY A 29 7.83 -2.86 -16.30
CA GLY A 29 7.15 -1.82 -15.51
C GLY A 29 5.81 -2.26 -14.90
N LEU A 30 5.47 -3.55 -15.02
CA LEU A 30 4.32 -4.16 -14.38
C LEU A 30 4.63 -4.31 -12.88
N ASN A 31 4.37 -3.26 -12.11
CA ASN A 31 4.36 -3.33 -10.66
C ASN A 31 2.92 -3.56 -10.20
N GLY A 32 2.63 -4.74 -9.65
CA GLY A 32 1.30 -5.05 -9.10
C GLY A 32 0.90 -4.08 -7.99
N LYS A 33 -0.37 -3.66 -7.95
CA LYS A 33 -0.89 -2.73 -6.93
C LYS A 33 -0.87 -3.32 -5.51
N TYR A 34 -1.07 -4.64 -5.43
CA TYR A 34 -1.07 -5.39 -4.18
C TYR A 34 0.35 -5.83 -3.84
N LYS A 35 0.77 -5.57 -2.60
CA LYS A 35 2.14 -5.78 -2.13
C LYS A 35 2.11 -6.62 -0.85
N PHE A 36 2.75 -6.12 0.21
CA PHE A 36 2.85 -6.79 1.49
C PHE A 36 1.45 -7.14 2.04
N THR A 37 1.28 -8.39 2.48
CA THR A 37 0.00 -8.92 3.02
C THR A 37 -1.21 -8.72 2.09
N GLU A 38 -0.99 -8.69 0.78
CA GLU A 38 -2.02 -8.49 -0.24
C GLU A 38 -2.77 -7.17 -0.10
N LYS A 39 -2.15 -6.15 0.52
CA LYS A 39 -2.72 -4.80 0.63
C LYS A 39 -2.26 -3.92 -0.50
N GLU A 40 -3.15 -3.01 -0.90
CA GLU A 40 -2.83 -1.98 -1.89
C GLU A 40 -1.86 -0.98 -1.26
N ARG A 41 -0.70 -0.81 -1.92
CA ARG A 41 0.28 0.20 -1.53
C ARG A 41 0.12 1.42 -2.43
N ASP A 42 -0.12 2.56 -1.80
CA ASP A 42 -0.14 3.83 -2.51
C ASP A 42 1.29 4.23 -2.92
N THR A 43 1.48 4.59 -4.19
CA THR A 43 2.78 5.00 -4.73
C THR A 43 3.21 6.39 -4.28
N GLU A 44 2.27 7.25 -3.88
CA GLU A 44 2.61 8.61 -3.42
C GLU A 44 3.16 8.61 -1.99
N THR A 45 2.59 7.78 -1.12
CA THR A 45 2.90 7.76 0.32
C THR A 45 3.67 6.53 0.79
N ASN A 46 3.70 5.46 -0.02
CA ASN A 46 4.23 4.15 0.36
C ASN A 46 3.53 3.51 1.57
N TYR A 47 2.32 3.95 1.89
CA TYR A 47 1.50 3.34 2.94
C TYR A 47 0.62 2.23 2.38
N ASP A 48 0.45 1.18 3.18
CA ASP A 48 -0.48 0.10 2.89
C ASP A 48 -1.85 0.44 3.45
N TYR A 49 -2.88 0.31 2.61
CA TYR A 49 -4.25 0.56 3.03
C TYR A 49 -4.91 -0.69 3.62
N PHE A 50 -5.30 -0.60 4.88
CA PHE A 50 -6.02 -1.64 5.63
C PHE A 50 -7.42 -1.17 6.00
N SER A 51 -8.21 -0.77 5.00
CA SER A 51 -9.63 -0.33 5.08
C SER A 51 -9.90 0.87 6.03
N ALA A 52 -9.65 0.72 7.32
CA ALA A 52 -9.85 1.75 8.33
C ALA A 52 -8.54 2.44 8.78
N ARG A 53 -7.37 1.87 8.47
CA ARG A 53 -6.07 2.38 8.92
C ARG A 53 -5.01 2.33 7.80
N PHE A 54 -4.07 3.25 7.87
CA PHE A 54 -2.86 3.23 7.04
C PHE A 54 -1.74 2.57 7.84
N TYR A 55 -0.97 1.69 7.19
CA TYR A 55 0.18 1.03 7.80
C TYR A 55 1.47 1.54 7.17
N ASP A 56 2.40 1.97 8.03
CA ASP A 56 3.74 2.35 7.63
C ASP A 56 4.65 1.13 7.66
N SER A 57 4.93 0.62 6.47
CA SER A 57 5.76 -0.56 6.25
C SER A 57 7.25 -0.34 6.53
N LYS A 58 7.71 0.91 6.53
CA LYS A 58 9.11 1.28 6.84
C LYS A 58 9.39 1.20 8.34
N HIS A 59 8.45 1.69 9.16
CA HIS A 59 8.63 1.72 10.61
C HIS A 59 7.89 0.58 11.34
N GLY A 60 7.05 -0.17 10.64
CA GLY A 60 6.25 -1.26 11.22
C GLY A 60 5.17 -0.75 12.17
N ARG A 61 4.57 0.42 11.92
CA ARG A 61 3.61 1.06 12.82
C ARG A 61 2.32 1.45 12.09
N TRP A 62 1.23 1.40 12.82
CA TRP A 62 -0.08 1.87 12.35
C TRP A 62 -0.18 3.38 12.47
N TYR A 63 -0.65 4.03 11.40
CA TYR A 63 -1.10 5.40 11.46
C TYR A 63 -2.47 5.43 12.11
N SER A 64 -2.52 5.80 13.39
CA SER A 64 -3.76 6.20 14.05
C SER A 64 -3.98 7.68 13.72
N SER A 65 -5.18 8.08 13.32
CA SER A 65 -5.56 9.48 13.20
C SER A 65 -5.57 10.14 14.58
N GLY A 66 -4.39 10.48 15.11
CA GLY A 66 -4.25 11.48 16.15
C GLY A 66 -4.53 12.85 15.53
N TYR A 67 -5.34 13.68 16.19
CA TYR A 67 -5.62 15.05 15.79
C TYR A 67 -4.32 15.85 15.65
N GLY A 68 -3.79 15.97 14.44
CA GLY A 68 -2.61 16.78 14.16
C GLY A 68 -1.75 16.21 13.06
N THR A 69 -1.60 16.99 11.98
CA THR A 69 -0.67 16.74 10.88
C THR A 69 -1.13 15.69 9.87
N LEU A 70 -2.29 15.99 9.25
CA LEU A 70 -2.58 15.55 7.90
C LEU A 70 -1.50 16.13 6.97
N LYS A 71 -0.46 15.35 6.64
CA LYS A 71 0.15 15.45 5.31
C LYS A 71 -0.81 14.78 4.34
N THR A 72 -1.94 15.45 4.08
CA THR A 72 -2.83 15.11 2.99
C THR A 72 -2.11 15.40 1.69
N THR A 73 -1.67 14.36 0.99
CA THR A 73 -1.27 14.48 -0.41
C THR A 73 -2.48 14.97 -1.22
N PRO A 74 -2.32 15.90 -2.18
CA PRO A 74 -3.41 16.81 -2.55
C PRO A 74 -4.52 16.21 -3.41
N GLN A 75 -4.49 14.94 -3.82
CA GLN A 75 -5.34 14.48 -4.93
C GLN A 75 -6.34 13.37 -4.61
N ARG A 76 -6.16 12.58 -3.53
CA ARG A 76 -7.08 11.47 -3.22
C ARG A 76 -7.62 11.40 -1.79
N ALA A 77 -7.15 12.24 -0.89
CA ALA A 77 -7.65 12.28 0.49
C ALA A 77 -9.15 12.63 0.61
N ARG A 78 -9.75 13.26 -0.41
CA ARG A 78 -11.18 13.57 -0.45
C ARG A 78 -12.06 12.31 -0.56
N LEU A 79 -11.70 11.35 -1.41
CA LEU A 79 -12.51 10.15 -1.63
C LEU A 79 -12.44 9.15 -0.45
N TYR A 80 -11.27 9.00 0.17
CA TYR A 80 -11.09 8.04 1.25
C TYR A 80 -11.79 8.46 2.56
N PHE A 81 -11.88 9.76 2.84
CA PHE A 81 -12.67 10.27 3.98
C PHE A 81 -14.17 10.15 3.77
N GLU A 82 -14.64 10.13 2.53
CA GLU A 82 -16.07 10.04 2.19
C GLU A 82 -16.56 8.58 2.31
N LEU A 83 -15.81 7.61 1.78
CA LEU A 83 -16.11 6.18 1.93
C LEU A 83 -16.05 5.68 3.38
N ALA A 84 -15.11 6.19 4.19
CA ALA A 84 -14.99 5.79 5.60
C ALA A 84 -16.10 6.36 6.52
N LYS A 85 -16.86 7.36 6.05
CA LYS A 85 -18.03 7.88 6.78
C LYS A 85 -19.27 7.02 6.55
N ASP A 86 -19.40 6.42 5.37
CA ASP A 86 -20.57 5.61 5.01
C ASP A 86 -20.60 4.26 5.76
N GLU A 87 -19.44 3.68 6.11
CA GLU A 87 -19.37 2.43 6.88
C GLU A 87 -19.69 2.57 8.38
N LYS A 88 -19.87 3.79 8.89
CA LYS A 88 -20.19 4.04 10.32
C LYS A 88 -21.64 4.44 10.57
N SER A 89 -22.50 4.35 9.56
CA SER A 89 -23.95 4.54 9.72
C SER A 89 -24.64 3.19 9.96
N CYS A 90 -24.55 2.69 11.20
CA CYS A 90 -25.50 1.75 11.78
C CYS A 90 -25.75 2.14 13.24
#